data_AF-A0A969VS60-F1
#
_entry.id   AF-A0A969VS60-F1
#
_cell.length_a   1.000
_cell.length_b   1.000
_cell.length_c   1.000
_cell.angle_alpha   90.00
_cell.angle_beta   90.00
_cell.angle_gamma   90.00
#
_symmetry.space_group_name_H-M   'P 1'
#
loop_
_entity.id
_entity.type
_entity.pdbx_description
1 polymer ?
#
loop_
_entity_poly.entity_id
_entity_poly.type
_entity_poly.pdbx_seq_one_letter_code
_entity_poly.pdbx_strand_id
1 'polypeptide(L)'
;MKSITLSEQPVILEKPAIWSRLFLWMIMLMTSSAIIWAYFARVEQAVPAVGQLEFKDGARDIQAPATGAVVRVHVENGDRVEKNQPLLTFNPVASTADLTSIKKTKEALEKENKFYEDVVNGRISGPIPPNLESTIRDRQSLVAQNQVLQALIDELYLNRGGGGDFDA
;
A
#
# COMPACT_ATOMS: atom_id res chain seq x y z
N MET A 1 120.31 -32.87 46.32
CA MET A 1 119.65 -34.12 45.88
C MET A 1 118.39 -34.32 46.72
N LYS A 2 117.24 -34.47 46.04
CA LYS A 2 115.94 -35.06 46.45
C LYS A 2 115.28 -34.66 47.79
N SER A 3 114.22 -33.87 47.63
CA SER A 3 113.05 -33.74 48.49
C SER A 3 112.27 -35.06 48.63
N ILE A 4 111.72 -35.32 49.81
CA ILE A 4 110.61 -36.28 49.99
C ILE A 4 109.46 -35.53 50.66
N THR A 5 108.41 -35.34 49.87
CA THR A 5 107.18 -34.62 50.11
C THR A 5 106.16 -35.55 50.79
N LEU A 6 105.63 -35.17 51.95
CA LEU A 6 104.45 -35.83 52.52
C LEU A 6 103.20 -35.21 51.90
N SER A 7 102.44 -36.05 51.18
CA SER A 7 101.22 -35.71 50.47
C SER A 7 100.08 -35.32 51.42
N GLU A 8 99.81 -34.03 51.51
CA GLU A 8 98.45 -33.56 51.76
C GLU A 8 97.61 -33.90 50.52
N GLN A 9 96.72 -34.87 50.63
CA GLN A 9 95.74 -35.16 49.58
C GLN A 9 94.55 -34.22 49.77
N PRO A 10 94.32 -33.24 48.89
CA PRO A 10 93.03 -32.57 48.86
C PRO A 10 92.01 -33.57 48.31
N VAL A 11 91.00 -33.89 49.12
CA VAL A 11 89.79 -34.56 48.64
C VAL A 11 89.11 -33.61 47.66
N ILE A 12 89.42 -33.78 46.38
CA ILE A 12 88.76 -33.09 45.29
C ILE A 12 87.41 -33.79 45.14
N LEU A 13 86.40 -33.25 45.83
CA LEU A 13 85.00 -33.53 45.52
C LEU A 13 84.76 -33.00 44.10
N GLU A 14 84.88 -33.86 43.10
CA GLU A 14 84.35 -33.59 41.77
C GLU A 14 82.84 -33.39 41.92
N LYS A 15 82.41 -32.13 42.09
CA LYS A 15 81.00 -31.77 42.03
C LYS A 15 80.52 -32.17 40.64
N PRO A 16 79.55 -33.10 40.50
CA PRO A 16 79.08 -33.51 39.20
C PRO A 16 78.45 -32.29 38.51
N ALA A 17 79.18 -31.71 37.55
CA ALA A 17 78.76 -30.55 36.76
C ALA A 17 77.49 -30.80 35.92
N ILE A 18 76.95 -32.02 36.00
CA ILE A 18 75.73 -32.51 35.38
C ILE A 18 74.51 -31.71 35.89
N TRP A 19 74.43 -31.40 37.19
CA TRP A 19 73.29 -30.65 37.74
C TRP A 19 73.25 -29.20 37.26
N SER A 20 74.41 -28.56 37.14
CA SER A 20 74.50 -27.20 36.58
C SER A 20 74.14 -27.18 35.09
N ARG A 21 74.62 -28.16 34.32
CA ARG A 21 74.30 -28.30 32.89
C ARG A 21 72.82 -28.62 32.66
N LEU A 22 72.22 -29.45 33.51
CA LEU A 22 70.79 -29.77 33.46
C LEU A 22 69.93 -28.53 33.73
N PHE A 23 70.31 -27.71 34.71
CA PHE A 23 69.59 -26.47 35.01
C PHE A 23 69.68 -25.48 33.84
N LEU A 24 70.85 -25.34 33.22
CA LEU A 24 71.02 -24.53 32.01
C LEU A 24 70.17 -25.04 30.84
N TRP A 25 70.16 -26.35 30.61
CA TRP A 25 69.33 -26.96 29.57
C TRP A 25 67.83 -26.76 29.84
N MET A 26 67.39 -26.86 31.09
CA MET A 26 65.98 -26.67 31.46
C MET A 26 65.52 -25.24 31.17
N ILE A 27 66.32 -24.23 31.54
CA ILE A 27 66.04 -22.83 31.24
C ILE A 27 65.99 -22.60 29.72
N MET A 28 66.94 -23.19 28.98
CA MET A 28 67.01 -23.07 27.53
C MET A 28 65.78 -23.68 26.84
N LEU A 29 65.32 -24.84 27.32
CA LEU A 29 64.17 -25.56 26.78
C LEU A 29 62.86 -24.83 27.11
N MET A 30 62.72 -24.36 28.35
CA MET A 30 61.55 -23.57 28.75
C MET A 30 61.43 -22.28 27.94
N THR A 31 62.54 -21.58 27.73
CA THR A 31 62.58 -20.35 26.93
C THR A 31 62.25 -20.62 25.46
N SER A 32 62.83 -21.67 24.86
CA SER A 32 62.55 -22.01 23.47
C SER A 32 61.11 -22.48 23.26
N SER A 33 60.54 -23.26 24.19
CA SER A 33 59.13 -23.65 24.16
C SER A 33 58.19 -22.44 24.26
N ALA A 34 58.50 -21.45 25.11
CA ALA A 34 57.70 -20.23 25.19
C ALA A 34 57.71 -19.43 23.88
N ILE A 35 58.88 -19.33 23.21
CA ILE A 35 59.01 -18.66 21.91
C ILE A 35 58.24 -19.41 20.82
N ILE A 36 58.38 -20.73 20.76
CA ILE A 36 57.64 -21.57 19.81
C ILE A 36 56.13 -21.39 20.05
N TRP A 37 55.69 -21.47 21.30
CA TRP A 37 54.28 -21.29 21.64
C TRP A 37 53.76 -19.90 21.24
N ALA A 38 54.51 -18.83 21.51
CA ALA A 38 54.16 -17.47 21.11
C ALA A 38 54.07 -17.31 19.58
N TYR A 39 54.90 -18.02 18.82
CA TYR A 39 54.83 -18.03 17.36
C TYR A 39 53.54 -18.69 16.84
N PHE A 40 53.11 -19.80 17.45
CA PHE A 40 51.88 -20.50 17.05
C PHE A 40 50.60 -19.84 17.60
N ALA A 41 50.69 -19.09 18.69
CA ALA A 41 49.57 -18.40 19.31
C ALA A 41 49.08 -17.24 18.43
N ARG A 42 48.09 -17.50 17.56
CA ARG A 42 47.36 -16.46 16.87
C ARG A 42 46.44 -15.73 17.86
N VAL A 43 46.67 -14.44 18.03
CA VAL A 43 45.75 -13.56 18.77
C VAL A 43 44.67 -13.11 17.80
N GLU A 44 43.47 -13.67 17.95
CA GLU A 44 42.27 -13.26 17.22
C GLU A 44 41.86 -11.86 17.70
N GLN A 45 42.17 -10.82 16.94
CA GLN A 45 41.70 -9.47 17.24
C GLN A 45 40.28 -9.29 16.69
N ALA A 46 39.28 -9.58 17.51
CA ALA A 46 37.90 -9.22 17.20
C ALA A 46 37.68 -7.74 17.56
N VAL A 47 37.52 -6.89 16.55
CA VAL A 47 37.03 -5.52 16.75
C VAL A 47 35.50 -5.58 16.74
N PRO A 48 34.80 -5.38 17.88
CA PRO A 48 33.35 -5.33 17.88
C PRO A 48 32.91 -4.06 17.16
N ALA A 49 32.52 -4.20 15.89
CA ALA A 49 31.87 -3.13 15.14
C ALA A 49 30.37 -3.16 15.44
N VAL A 50 29.85 -2.09 16.04
CA VAL A 50 28.41 -1.91 16.20
C VAL A 50 27.86 -1.34 14.89
N GLY A 51 27.35 -2.23 14.04
CA GLY A 51 26.61 -1.84 12.84
C GLY A 51 25.12 -1.74 13.14
N GLN A 52 24.47 -0.66 12.67
CA GLN A 52 23.01 -0.62 12.63
C GLN A 52 22.55 -1.16 11.27
N LEU A 53 21.63 -2.11 11.30
CA LEU A 53 21.02 -2.67 10.09
C LEU A 53 19.90 -1.73 9.65
N GLU A 54 20.17 -0.91 8.64
CA GLU A 54 19.14 -0.07 8.01
C GLU A 54 18.58 -0.77 6.76
N PHE A 55 17.27 -0.68 6.56
CA PHE A 55 16.60 -1.26 5.40
C PHE A 55 17.01 -0.50 4.13
N LYS A 56 17.48 -1.23 3.10
CA LYS A 56 17.97 -0.64 1.84
C LYS A 56 17.01 0.35 1.15
N ASP A 57 15.72 0.22 1.39
CA ASP A 57 14.66 0.98 0.67
C ASP A 57 13.72 1.75 1.62
N GLY A 58 14.11 1.87 2.91
CA GLY A 58 13.31 2.53 3.95
C GLY A 58 11.99 1.81 4.29
N ALA A 59 11.36 2.22 5.39
CA ALA A 59 10.00 1.78 5.71
C ALA A 59 9.01 2.60 4.86
N ARG A 60 8.29 1.95 3.94
CA ARG A 60 7.25 2.59 3.14
C ARG A 60 5.90 2.39 3.82
N ASP A 61 5.34 3.48 4.36
CA ASP A 61 3.99 3.47 4.92
C ASP A 61 2.96 3.40 3.77
N ILE A 62 2.16 2.33 3.72
CA ILE A 62 1.14 2.10 2.70
C ILE A 62 -0.20 2.50 3.30
N GLN A 63 -0.62 3.74 3.06
CA GLN A 63 -1.92 4.25 3.50
C GLN A 63 -3.02 3.93 2.49
N ALA A 64 -4.16 3.44 2.98
CA ALA A 64 -5.31 3.13 2.14
C ALA A 64 -6.01 4.43 1.67
N PRO A 65 -6.31 4.57 0.37
CA PRO A 65 -6.93 5.78 -0.18
C PRO A 65 -8.43 5.93 0.14
N ALA A 66 -9.08 4.90 0.69
CA ALA A 66 -10.51 4.91 0.98
C ALA A 66 -10.81 4.37 2.38
N THR A 67 -11.60 5.11 3.15
CA THR A 67 -12.13 4.68 4.45
C THR A 67 -13.32 3.75 4.21
N GLY A 68 -13.08 2.44 4.14
CA GLY A 68 -14.11 1.41 4.02
C GLY A 68 -13.93 0.32 5.08
N ALA A 69 -15.01 -0.33 5.50
CA ALA A 69 -14.91 -1.48 6.41
C ALA A 69 -14.03 -2.57 5.77
N VAL A 70 -12.95 -2.95 6.46
CA VAL A 70 -12.03 -4.00 6.01
C VAL A 70 -12.77 -5.33 6.06
N VAL A 71 -12.85 -6.06 4.94
CA VAL A 71 -13.51 -7.37 4.90
C VAL A 71 -12.53 -8.50 5.10
N ARG A 72 -11.34 -8.41 4.48
CA ARG A 72 -10.26 -9.37 4.69
C ARG A 72 -8.91 -8.71 4.58
N VAL A 73 -8.06 -8.98 5.56
CA VAL A 73 -6.61 -8.74 5.52
C VAL A 73 -5.98 -10.02 4.96
N HIS A 74 -5.22 -9.92 3.88
CA HIS A 74 -4.64 -11.08 3.17
C HIS A 74 -3.18 -11.33 3.56
N VAL A 75 -2.65 -10.58 4.53
CA VAL A 75 -1.25 -10.60 4.94
C VAL A 75 -1.14 -10.50 6.46
N GLU A 76 -0.26 -11.30 7.05
CA GLU A 76 0.05 -11.26 8.47
C GLU A 76 1.32 -10.44 8.73
N ASN A 77 1.48 -10.00 9.98
CA ASN A 77 2.67 -9.23 10.38
C ASN A 77 3.93 -10.08 10.20
N GLY A 78 4.76 -9.73 9.21
CA GLY A 78 6.01 -10.42 8.91
C GLY A 78 6.04 -11.11 7.53
N ASP A 79 4.93 -11.12 6.81
CA ASP A 79 4.87 -11.71 5.46
C ASP A 79 5.66 -10.89 4.43
N ARG A 80 6.37 -11.58 3.55
CA ARG A 80 7.03 -10.97 2.39
C ARG A 80 5.98 -10.70 1.32
N VAL A 81 5.75 -9.42 1.02
CA VAL A 81 4.77 -8.99 0.01
C VAL A 81 5.46 -8.49 -1.25
N GLU A 82 4.91 -8.85 -2.40
CA GLU A 82 5.40 -8.39 -3.71
C GLU A 82 4.56 -7.22 -4.25
N LYS A 83 5.15 -6.47 -5.20
CA LYS A 83 4.46 -5.35 -5.85
C LYS A 83 3.20 -5.86 -6.56
N ASN A 84 2.04 -5.25 -6.25
CA ASN A 84 0.69 -5.59 -6.75
C ASN A 84 -0.01 -6.78 -6.06
N GLN A 85 0.49 -7.27 -4.93
CA GLN A 85 -0.25 -8.24 -4.13
C GLN A 85 -1.43 -7.54 -3.40
N PRO A 86 -2.66 -8.08 -3.46
CA PRO A 86 -3.78 -7.52 -2.71
C PRO A 86 -3.56 -7.73 -1.22
N LEU A 87 -3.29 -6.66 -0.48
CA LEU A 87 -3.06 -6.70 0.97
C LEU A 87 -4.38 -6.64 1.75
N LEU A 88 -5.32 -5.84 1.25
CA LEU A 88 -6.57 -5.49 1.91
C LEU A 88 -7.69 -5.51 0.88
N THR A 89 -8.77 -6.24 1.18
CA THR A 89 -10.00 -6.17 0.39
C THR A 89 -11.05 -5.43 1.22
N PHE A 90 -11.47 -4.26 0.71
CA PHE A 90 -12.51 -3.45 1.31
C PHE A 90 -13.91 -4.02 1.02
N ASN A 91 -14.86 -3.82 1.93
CA ASN A 91 -16.23 -4.29 1.75
C ASN A 91 -16.89 -3.63 0.54
N PRO A 92 -17.26 -4.38 -0.52
CA PRO A 92 -17.92 -3.79 -1.66
C PRO A 92 -19.39 -3.48 -1.41
N VAL A 93 -19.98 -3.79 -0.24
CA VAL A 93 -21.43 -3.67 -0.01
C VAL A 93 -21.97 -2.25 -0.24
N ALA A 94 -21.25 -1.20 0.17
CA ALA A 94 -21.65 0.17 -0.16
C ALA A 94 -21.44 0.49 -1.65
N SER A 95 -20.26 0.14 -2.20
CA SER A 95 -19.92 0.41 -3.59
C SER A 95 -20.81 -0.30 -4.61
N THR A 96 -21.26 -1.53 -4.36
CA THR A 96 -22.10 -2.29 -5.31
C THR A 96 -23.56 -1.88 -5.26
N ALA A 97 -24.08 -1.53 -4.08
CA ALA A 97 -25.43 -1.02 -3.92
C ALA A 97 -25.60 0.33 -4.64
N ASP A 98 -24.62 1.23 -4.50
CA ASP A 98 -24.61 2.52 -5.19
C ASP A 98 -24.50 2.35 -6.70
N LEU A 99 -23.57 1.52 -7.17
CA LEU A 99 -23.40 1.26 -8.61
C LEU A 99 -24.66 0.63 -9.24
N THR A 100 -25.31 -0.29 -8.53
CA THR A 100 -26.53 -0.93 -9.02
C THR A 100 -27.70 0.06 -9.06
N SER A 101 -27.82 0.91 -8.04
CA SER A 101 -28.88 1.93 -7.96
C SER A 101 -28.70 3.00 -9.03
N ILE A 102 -27.46 3.48 -9.24
CA ILE A 102 -27.12 4.43 -10.28
C ILE A 102 -27.37 3.83 -11.66
N LYS A 103 -26.97 2.57 -11.90
CA LYS A 103 -27.21 1.88 -13.16
C LYS A 103 -28.70 1.71 -13.46
N LYS A 104 -29.50 1.28 -12.46
CA LYS A 104 -30.96 1.17 -12.61
C LYS A 104 -31.62 2.51 -12.91
N THR A 105 -31.19 3.56 -12.22
CA THR A 105 -31.72 4.92 -12.44
C THR A 105 -31.39 5.42 -13.83
N LYS A 106 -30.14 5.21 -14.29
CA LYS A 106 -29.72 5.55 -15.66
C LYS A 106 -30.54 4.79 -16.71
N GLU A 107 -30.72 3.49 -16.55
CA GLU A 107 -31.50 2.66 -17.49
C GLU A 107 -32.98 3.08 -17.52
N ALA A 108 -33.55 3.46 -16.37
CA ALA A 108 -34.92 3.98 -16.31
C ALA A 108 -35.05 5.32 -17.05
N LEU A 109 -34.13 6.27 -16.79
CA LEU A 109 -34.12 7.58 -17.45
C LEU A 109 -33.87 7.48 -18.96
N GLU A 110 -33.01 6.56 -19.41
CA GLU A 110 -32.77 6.34 -20.84
C GLU A 110 -34.00 5.78 -21.56
N LYS A 111 -34.77 4.90 -20.90
CA LYS A 111 -36.04 4.39 -21.44
C LYS A 111 -37.10 5.48 -21.50
N GLU A 112 -37.16 6.34 -20.48
CA GLU A 112 -38.10 7.46 -20.42
C GLU A 112 -37.80 8.50 -21.49
N ASN A 113 -36.52 8.88 -21.67
CA ASN A 113 -36.10 9.80 -22.73
C ASN A 113 -36.42 9.26 -24.13
N LYS A 114 -36.17 7.97 -24.39
CA LYS A 114 -36.54 7.36 -25.68
C LYS A 114 -38.05 7.38 -25.92
N PHE A 115 -38.84 7.10 -24.88
CA PHE A 115 -40.29 7.20 -24.97
C PHE A 115 -40.75 8.63 -25.28
N TYR A 116 -40.16 9.65 -24.63
CA TYR A 116 -40.45 11.05 -24.95
C TYR A 116 -40.07 11.42 -26.38
N GLU A 117 -38.90 11.00 -26.86
CA GLU A 117 -38.48 11.23 -28.25
C GLU A 117 -39.46 10.60 -29.24
N ASP A 118 -39.94 9.40 -28.96
CA ASP A 118 -40.86 8.70 -29.85
C ASP A 118 -42.29 9.30 -29.84
N VAL A 119 -42.76 9.80 -28.69
CA VAL A 119 -44.03 10.55 -28.58
C VAL A 119 -43.93 11.89 -29.30
N VAL A 120 -42.84 12.64 -29.10
CA VAL A 120 -42.62 13.94 -29.76
C VAL A 120 -42.48 13.78 -31.28
N ASN A 121 -41.80 12.74 -31.73
CA ASN A 121 -41.64 12.45 -33.16
C ASN A 121 -42.88 11.79 -33.79
N GLY A 122 -43.98 11.65 -33.04
CA GLY A 122 -45.25 11.12 -33.55
C GLY A 122 -45.20 9.64 -33.95
N ARG A 123 -44.23 8.87 -33.43
CA ARG A 123 -44.00 7.46 -33.79
C ARG A 123 -44.76 6.47 -32.90
N ILE A 124 -45.28 6.90 -31.75
CA ILE A 124 -45.98 6.02 -30.78
C ILE A 124 -47.33 6.60 -30.38
N SER A 125 -48.42 5.90 -30.73
CA SER A 125 -49.78 6.06 -30.20
C SER A 125 -50.08 5.03 -29.10
N GLY A 126 -49.12 4.80 -28.20
CA GLY A 126 -49.17 3.79 -27.14
C GLY A 126 -49.75 4.30 -25.82
N PRO A 127 -50.06 3.39 -24.86
CA PRO A 127 -50.82 3.72 -23.66
C PRO A 127 -50.13 4.78 -22.82
N ILE A 128 -50.82 5.90 -22.65
CA ILE A 128 -50.43 7.02 -21.83
C ILE A 128 -50.38 6.52 -20.37
N PRO A 129 -49.24 6.59 -19.67
CA PRO A 129 -49.20 6.23 -18.25
C PRO A 129 -50.11 7.19 -17.45
N PRO A 130 -50.78 6.73 -16.39
CA PRO A 130 -51.83 7.51 -15.70
C PRO A 130 -51.33 8.82 -15.06
N ASN A 131 -50.03 8.94 -14.80
CA ASN A 131 -49.41 10.20 -14.37
C ASN A 131 -49.33 11.25 -15.49
N LEU A 132 -49.38 10.86 -16.76
CA LEU A 132 -49.37 11.75 -17.92
C LEU A 132 -50.75 12.34 -18.24
N GLU A 133 -51.86 11.80 -17.72
CA GLU A 133 -53.18 12.41 -17.97
C GLU A 133 -53.23 13.86 -17.46
N SER A 134 -52.65 14.08 -16.28
CA SER A 134 -52.52 15.43 -15.70
C SER A 134 -51.62 16.31 -16.56
N THR A 135 -50.41 15.84 -16.90
CA THR A 135 -49.46 16.59 -17.74
C THR A 135 -50.01 16.89 -19.14
N ILE A 136 -50.77 15.97 -19.74
CA ILE A 136 -51.40 16.17 -21.05
C ILE A 136 -52.54 17.18 -20.94
N ARG A 137 -53.39 17.09 -19.90
CA ARG A 137 -54.45 18.06 -19.63
C ARG A 137 -53.88 19.45 -19.36
N ASP A 138 -52.80 19.51 -18.60
CA ASP A 138 -52.08 20.75 -18.29
C ASP A 138 -51.47 21.34 -19.56
N ARG A 139 -50.78 20.53 -20.37
CA ARG A 139 -50.24 20.94 -21.68
C ARG A 139 -51.34 21.40 -22.64
N GLN A 140 -52.47 20.70 -22.73
CA GLN A 140 -53.60 21.10 -23.56
C GLN A 140 -54.17 22.44 -23.10
N SER A 141 -54.32 22.65 -21.80
CA SER A 141 -54.78 23.93 -21.26
C SER A 141 -53.79 25.07 -21.54
N LEU A 142 -52.48 24.80 -21.48
CA LEU A 142 -51.43 25.77 -21.77
C LEU A 142 -51.34 26.08 -23.26
N VAL A 143 -51.50 25.08 -24.14
CA VAL A 143 -51.52 25.29 -25.59
C VAL A 143 -52.77 26.06 -25.99
N ALA A 144 -53.94 25.74 -25.44
CA ALA A 144 -55.17 26.49 -25.69
C ALA A 144 -55.05 27.95 -25.21
N GLN A 145 -54.47 28.18 -24.02
CA GLN A 145 -54.18 29.54 -23.55
C GLN A 145 -53.20 30.27 -24.48
N ASN A 146 -52.11 29.63 -24.88
CA ASN A 146 -51.16 30.22 -25.83
C ASN A 146 -51.83 30.53 -27.16
N GLN A 147 -52.72 29.67 -27.67
CA GLN A 147 -53.45 29.90 -28.91
C GLN A 147 -54.45 31.06 -28.81
N VAL A 148 -55.18 31.17 -27.70
CA VAL A 148 -56.08 32.30 -27.45
C VAL A 148 -55.28 33.59 -27.31
N LEU A 149 -54.15 33.58 -26.59
CA LEU A 149 -53.27 34.74 -26.48
C LEU A 149 -52.74 35.16 -27.85
N GLN A 150 -52.32 34.20 -28.67
CA GLN A 150 -51.91 34.47 -30.05
C GLN A 150 -53.06 35.04 -30.89
N ALA A 151 -54.29 34.53 -30.74
CA ALA A 151 -55.46 35.03 -31.45
C ALA A 151 -55.86 36.44 -30.99
N LEU A 152 -55.77 36.76 -29.70
CA LEU A 152 -56.01 38.11 -29.15
C LEU A 152 -54.93 39.08 -29.60
N ILE A 153 -53.68 38.64 -29.61
CA ILE A 153 -52.55 39.40 -30.17
C ILE A 153 -52.84 39.69 -31.64
N ASP A 154 -53.17 38.68 -32.43
CA ASP A 154 -53.52 38.83 -33.84
C ASP A 154 -54.73 39.75 -34.03
N GLU A 155 -55.77 39.66 -33.19
CA GLU A 155 -56.94 40.53 -33.22
C GLU A 155 -56.57 42.00 -32.92
N LEU A 156 -55.76 42.23 -31.89
CA LEU A 156 -55.25 43.55 -31.50
C LEU A 156 -54.34 44.16 -32.57
N TYR A 157 -53.54 43.34 -33.26
CA TYR A 157 -52.65 43.80 -34.32
C TYR A 157 -53.35 43.94 -35.69
N LEU A 158 -54.36 43.11 -36.00
CA LEU A 158 -55.05 43.10 -37.30
C LEU A 158 -56.34 43.93 -37.35
N ASN A 159 -56.80 44.52 -36.23
CA ASN A 159 -58.00 45.37 -36.14
C ASN A 159 -59.20 44.84 -36.97
N ARG A 160 -59.46 43.54 -36.91
CA ARG A 160 -60.61 42.92 -37.56
C ARG A 160 -61.80 42.94 -36.58
N GLY A 161 -62.39 44.12 -36.39
CA GLY A 161 -63.69 44.25 -35.75
C GLY A 161 -64.76 43.55 -36.60
N GLY A 162 -65.20 42.37 -36.18
CA GLY A 162 -66.30 41.65 -36.81
C GLY A 162 -67.49 41.55 -35.86
N GLY A 163 -68.51 42.38 -36.08
CA GLY A 163 -69.81 42.22 -35.42
C GLY A 163 -70.34 40.80 -35.63
N GLY A 164 -70.52 40.08 -34.53
CA GLY A 164 -71.01 38.71 -34.52
C GLY A 164 -71.76 38.47 -33.23
N ASP A 165 -73.08 38.57 -33.36
CA ASP A 165 -74.16 38.23 -32.43
C ASP A 165 -73.79 37.14 -31.42
N PHE A 166 -73.95 37.45 -30.12
CA PHE A 166 -73.95 36.47 -29.04
C PHE A 166 -75.39 36.30 -28.58
N ASP A 167 -76.10 35.33 -29.18
CA ASP A 167 -77.35 34.80 -28.65
C ASP A 167 -77.13 33.36 -28.13
N ALA A 168 -77.63 33.18 -26.90
CA ALA A 168 -77.87 32.01 -26.04
C ALA A 168 -77.42 30.59 -26.48
#